data_AF-A0A965RXY1-F1
#
_entry.id   AF-A0A965RXY1-F1
#
_cell.length_a   1.000
_cell.length_b   1.000
_cell.length_c   1.000
_cell.angle_alpha   90.00
_cell.angle_beta   90.00
_cell.angle_gamma   90.00
#
_symmetry.space_group_name_H-M   'P 1'
#
loop_
_entity.id
_entity.type
_entity.pdbx_description
1 polymer ?
#
loop_
_entity_poly.entity_id
_entity_poly.type
_entity_poly.pdbx_seq_one_letter_code
_entity_poly.pdbx_strand_id
1 'polypeptide(L)'
;MSGAHVDLSKRHSEKPTFSPEKMAEVQGIINQFPEGKHKSAIIRILHIAEEEFGGWLSIETMDYVAEILNIQPIEVYEVASFYTMFNL
;
A
#
# COMPACT_ATOMS: atom_id res chain seq x y z
N MET A 1 12.26 20.59 33.68
CA MET A 1 10.86 20.27 33.35
C MET A 1 10.54 21.10 32.12
N SER A 2 10.24 20.56 30.95
CA SER A 2 9.25 19.52 30.68
C SER A 2 9.77 18.62 29.57
N GLY A 3 9.75 17.31 29.79
CA GLY A 3 10.04 16.35 28.73
C GLY A 3 9.03 16.54 27.62
N ALA A 4 9.50 16.56 26.37
CA ALA A 4 8.63 16.38 25.22
C ALA A 4 7.96 15.02 25.38
N HIS A 5 6.73 15.02 25.90
CA HIS A 5 5.85 13.88 25.81
C HIS A 5 5.58 13.66 24.32
N VAL A 6 6.36 12.74 23.72
CA VAL A 6 5.94 12.11 22.48
C VAL A 6 4.66 11.37 22.83
N ASP A 7 3.55 11.93 22.39
CA ASP A 7 2.24 11.35 22.61
C ASP A 7 2.12 10.07 21.77
N LEU A 8 2.46 8.94 22.40
CA LEU A 8 2.41 7.61 21.79
C LEU A 8 0.97 7.16 21.46
N SER A 9 -0.05 7.94 21.83
CA SER A 9 -1.47 7.65 21.57
C SER A 9 -1.89 7.89 20.12
N LYS A 10 -1.09 8.61 19.32
CA LYS A 10 -1.34 8.78 17.87
C LYS A 10 -0.95 7.58 17.01
N ARG A 11 -0.60 6.44 17.62
CA ARG A 11 -0.39 5.17 16.90
C ARG A 11 -1.67 4.37 16.68
N HIS A 12 -2.84 5.01 16.73
CA HIS A 12 -3.96 4.55 15.93
C HIS A 12 -3.74 5.08 14.52
N SER A 13 -2.86 4.42 13.77
CA SER A 13 -2.62 4.73 12.36
C SER A 13 -3.97 4.68 11.64
N GLU A 14 -4.43 5.82 11.14
CA GLU A 14 -5.61 5.85 10.27
C GLU A 14 -5.36 4.89 9.10
N LYS A 15 -6.38 4.12 8.74
CA LYS A 15 -6.26 3.15 7.65
C LYS A 15 -5.77 3.86 6.39
N PRO A 16 -4.67 3.42 5.75
CA PRO A 16 -4.17 4.06 4.55
C PRO A 16 -5.28 4.06 3.50
N THR A 17 -5.52 5.22 2.90
CA THR A 17 -6.56 5.42 1.90
C THR A 17 -5.98 6.29 0.81
N PHE A 18 -6.02 5.83 -0.44
CA PHE A 18 -5.59 6.63 -1.57
C PHE A 18 -6.43 7.90 -1.69
N SER A 19 -5.80 9.00 -2.09
CA SER A 19 -6.56 10.15 -2.59
C SER A 19 -7.45 9.74 -3.77
N PRO A 20 -8.55 10.46 -4.04
CA PRO A 20 -9.43 10.13 -5.16
C PRO A 20 -8.72 10.05 -6.52
N GLU A 21 -7.70 10.89 -6.72
CA GLU A 21 -6.85 10.90 -7.92
C GLU A 21 -6.03 9.61 -8.04
N LYS A 22 -5.28 9.24 -6.99
CA LYS A 22 -4.50 8.00 -6.99
C LYS A 22 -5.38 6.76 -7.06
N MET A 23 -6.56 6.76 -6.44
CA MET A 23 -7.51 5.65 -6.55
C MET A 23 -8.01 5.47 -7.99
N ALA A 24 -8.24 6.56 -8.73
CA ALA A 24 -8.62 6.49 -10.14
C ALA A 24 -7.49 5.90 -11.01
N GLU A 25 -6.23 6.28 -10.73
CA GLU A 25 -5.05 5.70 -11.37
C GLU A 25 -4.94 4.20 -11.08
N VAL A 26 -5.06 3.80 -9.82
CA VAL A 26 -5.05 2.40 -9.37
C VAL A 26 -6.13 1.59 -10.08
N GLN A 27 -7.37 2.10 -10.17
CA GLN A 27 -8.44 1.43 -10.89
C GLN A 27 -8.13 1.31 -12.39
N GLY A 28 -7.52 2.33 -13.00
CA GLY A 28 -7.06 2.29 -14.38
C GLY A 28 -5.99 1.22 -14.63
N ILE A 29 -5.13 0.94 -13.65
CA ILE A 29 -4.13 -0.13 -13.70
C ILE A 29 -4.81 -1.50 -13.60
N ILE A 30 -5.72 -1.68 -12.64
CA ILE A 30 -6.44 -2.95 -12.44
C ILE A 30 -7.19 -3.34 -13.71
N ASN A 31 -7.87 -2.37 -14.35
CA ASN A 31 -8.66 -2.58 -15.56
C ASN A 31 -7.82 -2.97 -16.80
N GLN A 32 -6.48 -2.86 -16.76
CA GLN A 32 -5.61 -3.33 -17.85
C GLN A 32 -5.44 -4.84 -17.85
N PHE A 33 -5.82 -5.51 -16.77
CA PHE A 33 -5.69 -6.96 -16.62
C PHE A 33 -7.06 -7.63 -16.69
N PRO A 34 -7.17 -8.76 -17.41
CA PRO A 34 -8.42 -9.52 -17.43
C PRO A 34 -8.72 -10.10 -16.04
N GLU A 35 -9.98 -10.46 -15.83
CA GLU A 35 -10.46 -11.06 -14.59
C GLU A 35 -9.57 -12.25 -14.17
N GLY A 36 -9.21 -12.31 -12.88
CA GLY A 36 -8.33 -13.34 -12.33
C GLY A 36 -6.84 -13.14 -12.62
N LYS A 37 -6.43 -12.07 -13.32
CA LYS A 37 -5.03 -11.71 -13.56
C LYS A 37 -4.58 -10.44 -12.83
N HIS A 38 -5.33 -10.00 -11.82
CA HIS A 38 -5.08 -8.74 -11.11
C HIS A 38 -3.76 -8.73 -10.32
N LYS A 39 -3.17 -9.89 -9.99
CA LYS A 39 -1.85 -9.98 -9.34
C LYS A 39 -0.75 -9.26 -10.12
N SER A 40 -0.87 -9.20 -11.45
CA SER A 40 0.09 -8.46 -12.29
C SER A 40 0.12 -6.95 -12.02
N ALA A 41 -0.89 -6.42 -11.32
CA ALA A 41 -0.95 -5.01 -10.92
C ALA A 41 -0.18 -4.70 -9.64
N ILE A 42 0.21 -5.69 -8.83
CA ILE A 42 0.78 -5.49 -7.47
C ILE A 42 1.96 -4.52 -7.50
N ILE A 43 2.97 -4.76 -8.35
CA ILE A 43 4.18 -3.92 -8.41
C ILE A 43 3.82 -2.45 -8.69
N ARG A 44 2.93 -2.20 -9.66
CA ARG A 44 2.55 -0.83 -10.05
C ARG A 44 1.76 -0.14 -8.95
N ILE A 45 0.86 -0.86 -8.27
CA ILE A 45 0.07 -0.29 -7.18
C ILE A 45 0.95 -0.05 -5.94
N LEU A 46 1.92 -0.93 -5.65
CA LEU A 46 2.88 -0.72 -4.57
C LEU A 46 3.74 0.53 -4.80
N HIS A 47 4.14 0.84 -6.03
CA HIS A 47 4.83 2.11 -6.32
C HIS A 47 3.97 3.33 -6.02
N ILE A 48 2.69 3.30 -6.41
CA ILE A 48 1.77 4.40 -6.10
C ILE A 48 1.56 4.52 -4.60
N ALA A 49 1.42 3.39 -3.89
CA ALA A 49 1.28 3.35 -2.45
C ALA A 49 2.51 3.92 -1.73
N GLU A 50 3.71 3.53 -2.16
CA GLU A 50 4.96 4.02 -1.60
C GLU A 50 5.11 5.54 -1.82
N GLU A 51 4.80 6.04 -3.01
CA GLU A 51 4.82 7.49 -3.31
C GLU A 51 3.79 8.27 -2.45
N GLU A 52 2.54 7.79 -2.40
CA GLU A 52 1.44 8.47 -1.70
C GLU A 52 1.62 8.47 -0.18
N PHE A 53 2.11 7.36 0.38
CA PHE A 53 2.16 7.15 1.84
C PHE A 53 3.53 7.44 2.46
N GLY A 54 4.32 8.30 1.82
CA GLY A 54 5.51 8.89 2.43
C GLY A 54 6.82 8.13 2.21
N GLY A 55 6.90 7.32 1.16
CA GLY A 55 8.12 6.64 0.72
C GLY A 55 8.38 5.30 1.41
N TRP A 56 7.36 4.71 2.06
CA TRP A 56 7.49 3.47 2.81
C TRP A 56 6.22 2.63 2.76
N LEU A 57 6.36 1.32 2.65
CA LEU A 57 5.25 0.36 2.64
C LEU A 57 5.13 -0.32 4.00
N SER A 58 4.29 0.24 4.87
CA SER A 58 3.93 -0.45 6.12
C SER A 58 3.08 -1.69 5.87
N ILE A 59 2.93 -2.53 6.90
CA ILE A 59 2.05 -3.71 6.85
C ILE A 59 0.62 -3.27 6.51
N GLU A 60 0.12 -2.20 7.12
CA GLU A 60 -1.22 -1.67 6.87
C GLU A 60 -1.39 -1.20 5.41
N THR A 61 -0.35 -0.62 4.81
CA THR A 61 -0.35 -0.22 3.40
C THR A 61 -0.42 -1.45 2.49
N MET A 62 0.37 -2.48 2.76
CA MET A 62 0.35 -3.72 1.97
C MET A 62 -0.99 -4.46 2.12
N ASP A 63 -1.58 -4.49 3.31
CA ASP A 63 -2.91 -5.04 3.56
C ASP A 63 -3.98 -4.29 2.76
N TYR A 64 -3.92 -2.96 2.74
CA TYR A 64 -4.82 -2.14 1.96
C TYR A 64 -4.72 -2.41 0.45
N VAL A 65 -3.51 -2.60 -0.08
CA VAL A 65 -3.32 -2.99 -1.48
C VAL A 65 -3.91 -4.38 -1.77
N ALA A 66 -3.77 -5.34 -0.83
CA ALA A 66 -4.36 -6.66 -0.96
C ALA A 66 -5.89 -6.60 -0.99
N GLU A 67 -6.50 -5.76 -0.15
CA GLU A 67 -7.95 -5.52 -0.15
C GLU A 67 -8.44 -4.94 -1.49
N ILE A 68 -7.75 -3.93 -2.03
CA ILE A 68 -8.10 -3.32 -3.34
C ILE A 68 -8.10 -4.37 -4.45
N LEU A 69 -7.10 -5.24 -4.43
CA LEU A 69 -6.91 -6.28 -5.44
C LEU A 69 -7.76 -7.53 -5.20
N ASN A 70 -8.41 -7.62 -4.03
CA ASN A 70 -9.14 -8.80 -3.56
C ASN A 70 -8.28 -10.07 -3.60
N ILE A 71 -7.08 -9.98 -3.03
CA ILE A 71 -6.10 -11.08 -2.90
C ILE A 71 -5.65 -11.24 -1.44
N GLN A 72 -4.88 -12.28 -1.14
CA GLN A 72 -4.35 -12.47 0.21
C GLN A 72 -3.16 -11.52 0.47
N PRO A 73 -3.03 -10.94 1.68
CA PRO A 73 -1.91 -10.05 2.02
C PRO A 73 -0.53 -10.66 1.78
N ILE A 74 -0.37 -11.98 2.02
CA ILE A 74 0.89 -12.69 1.80
C ILE A 74 1.39 -12.56 0.36
N GLU A 75 0.48 -12.46 -0.61
CA GLU A 75 0.84 -12.31 -2.03
C GLU A 75 1.45 -10.93 -2.32
N VAL A 76 1.02 -9.91 -1.57
CA VAL A 76 1.61 -8.56 -1.64
C VAL A 76 2.96 -8.56 -0.92
N TYR A 77 3.05 -9.18 0.25
CA TYR A 77 4.29 -9.24 1.03
C TYR A 77 5.41 -9.99 0.28
N GLU A 78 5.07 -11.09 -0.38
CA GLU A 78 6.01 -11.86 -1.21
C GLU A 78 6.59 -10.99 -2.32
N VAL A 79 5.75 -10.21 -3.03
CA VAL A 79 6.22 -9.30 -4.07
C VAL A 79 7.06 -8.17 -3.47
N ALA A 80 6.58 -7.52 -2.42
CA ALA A 80 7.23 -6.37 -1.81
C ALA A 80 8.61 -6.72 -1.25
N SER A 81 8.75 -7.88 -0.59
CA SER A 81 10.02 -8.38 -0.06
C SER A 81 10.97 -8.95 -1.11
N PHE A 82 10.43 -9.43 -2.24
CA PHE A 82 11.25 -9.96 -3.33
C PHE A 82 11.99 -8.86 -4.11
N TYR A 83 11.34 -7.71 -4.33
CA TYR A 83 11.91 -6.60 -5.08
C TYR A 83 12.58 -5.57 -4.15
N THR A 84 13.90 -5.43 -4.26
CA THR A 84 14.71 -4.51 -3.43
C THR A 84 14.43 -3.02 -3.63
N MET A 85 13.55 -2.68 -4.58
CA MET A 85 13.19 -1.29 -4.86
C MET A 85 12.19 -0.69 -3.85
N PHE A 86 11.50 -1.55 -3.10
CA PHE A 86 10.51 -1.14 -2.11
C PHE A 86 11.15 -0.96 -0.73
N ASN A 87 10.77 0.10 -0.03
CA ASN A 87 11.16 0.35 1.34
C ASN A 87 10.08 -0.21 2.29
N LEU A 88 10.47 -1.15 3.18
CA LEU A 88 9.58 -1.97 4.02
C LEU A 88 9.86 -1.84 5.51
#